data_AF-A0A0G4PMD1-F1
#
_entry.id   AF-A0A0G4PMD1-F1
#
_cell.length_a   1.000
_cell.length_b   1.000
_cell.length_c   1.000
_cell.angle_alpha   90.00
_cell.angle_beta   90.00
_cell.angle_gamma   90.00
#
_symmetry.space_group_name_H-M   'P 1'
#
loop_
_entity.id
_entity.type
_entity.pdbx_description
1 polymer ?
#
loop_
_entity_poly.entity_id
_entity_poly.type
_entity_poly.pdbx_seq_one_letter_code
_entity_poly.pdbx_strand_id
1 'polypeptide(L)'
;MTTNIPEIVLLCMDKIFLTAFNDALEKTWPDHDPAKLKITPIHERLNSLPEGTTFDLIVSPANSYARLDGAFDHAISMTFSPRQDYHALTRAAQTVLYEKWRGFAPPGSCTLVEFPDDLKQNKYGCGWVAICPTMREPGDVRWDKEVVYECVWSLLSQVEGHNRAAQGVGKIGRILMTPLAVGVGKVSKERWAVQTVLALRQFVDAVERPARWSNLGWKDIEKDSREIVRTWAL
;
A
#
# COMPACT_ATOMS: atom_id res chain seq x y z
N MET A 1 12.17 11.51 -13.54
CA MET A 1 10.78 11.50 -14.03
C MET A 1 9.98 10.58 -13.12
N THR A 2 9.00 11.08 -12.38
CA THR A 2 8.12 10.27 -11.50
C THR A 2 7.01 9.55 -12.26
N THR A 3 7.12 9.47 -13.60
CA THR A 3 6.08 8.94 -14.49
C THR A 3 5.67 7.50 -14.22
N ASN A 4 6.45 6.75 -13.43
CA ASN A 4 6.19 5.36 -13.07
C ASN A 4 5.55 5.18 -11.68
N ILE A 5 5.35 6.28 -10.95
CA ILE A 5 4.63 6.25 -9.68
C ILE A 5 3.14 6.51 -9.98
N PRO A 6 2.23 5.61 -9.61
CA PRO A 6 0.79 5.77 -9.84
C PRO A 6 0.15 6.80 -8.92
N GLU A 7 -1.06 7.24 -9.29
CA GLU A 7 -1.95 7.96 -8.37
C GLU A 7 -2.32 7.07 -7.19
N ILE A 8 -2.31 7.63 -5.98
CA ILE A 8 -2.81 6.97 -4.77
C ILE A 8 -4.24 7.43 -4.52
N VAL A 9 -5.21 6.54 -4.66
CA VAL A 9 -6.59 6.71 -4.20
C VAL A 9 -6.66 6.24 -2.76
N LEU A 10 -6.65 7.18 -1.81
CA LEU A 10 -6.61 6.88 -0.38
C LEU A 10 -8.04 6.70 0.16
N LEU A 11 -8.45 5.44 0.32
CA LEU A 11 -9.76 5.07 0.85
C LEU A 11 -9.73 5.00 2.37
N CYS A 12 -10.49 5.86 3.03
CA CYS A 12 -10.64 5.85 4.48
C CYS A 12 -12.11 5.78 4.85
N MET A 13 -12.50 4.73 5.57
CA MET A 13 -13.87 4.57 6.05
C MET A 13 -14.22 5.55 7.17
N ASP A 14 -13.26 5.82 8.08
CA ASP A 14 -13.46 6.75 9.18
C ASP A 14 -12.71 8.06 8.93
N LYS A 15 -13.43 9.18 9.02
CA LYS A 15 -12.90 10.53 8.79
C LYS A 15 -11.65 10.87 9.62
N ILE A 16 -11.49 10.26 10.80
CA ILE A 16 -10.33 10.49 11.67
C ILE A 16 -9.00 10.11 10.99
N PHE A 17 -8.99 9.12 10.09
CA PHE A 17 -7.80 8.74 9.35
C PHE A 17 -7.49 9.75 8.25
N LEU A 18 -8.50 10.29 7.56
CA LEU A 18 -8.28 11.38 6.59
C LEU A 18 -7.74 12.63 7.27
N THR A 19 -8.29 13.00 8.42
CA THR A 19 -7.78 14.14 9.20
C THR A 19 -6.33 13.90 9.61
N ALA A 20 -6.00 12.74 10.19
CA ALA A 20 -4.62 12.42 10.56
C ALA A 20 -3.66 12.41 9.35
N PHE A 21 -4.11 11.89 8.21
CA PHE A 21 -3.34 11.89 6.97
C PHE A 21 -3.07 13.30 6.44
N ASN A 22 -4.09 14.16 6.38
CA ASN A 22 -3.93 15.54 5.94
C ASN A 22 -3.00 16.32 6.87
N ASP A 23 -3.17 16.18 8.19
CA ASP A 23 -2.27 16.79 9.18
C ASP A 23 -0.83 16.32 9.00
N ALA A 24 -0.62 15.02 8.73
CA ALA A 24 0.69 14.46 8.47
C ALA A 24 1.29 14.95 7.16
N LEU A 25 0.48 15.08 6.10
CA LEU A 25 0.89 15.57 4.80
C LEU A 25 1.39 17.02 4.92
N GLU A 26 0.61 17.89 5.55
CA GLU A 26 0.98 19.29 5.78
C GLU A 26 2.26 19.45 6.61
N LYS A 27 2.44 18.65 7.67
CA LYS A 27 3.58 18.78 8.59
C LYS A 27 4.85 18.11 8.07
N THR A 28 4.70 16.98 7.39
CA THR A 28 5.82 16.09 7.04
C THR A 28 6.26 16.27 5.59
N TRP A 29 5.35 16.71 4.73
CA TRP A 29 5.63 17.03 3.33
C TRP A 29 4.95 18.35 2.92
N PRO A 30 5.32 19.49 3.54
CA PRO A 30 4.67 20.78 3.32
C PRO A 30 4.78 21.29 1.87
N ASP A 31 5.78 20.82 1.14
CA ASP A 31 6.03 21.11 -0.28
C ASP A 31 5.57 19.98 -1.21
N HIS A 32 4.56 19.21 -0.79
CA HIS A 32 3.93 18.19 -1.63
C HIS A 32 3.45 18.79 -2.96
N ASP A 33 3.86 18.17 -4.06
CA ASP A 33 3.48 18.53 -5.41
C ASP A 33 2.63 17.42 -6.03
N PRO A 34 1.32 17.65 -6.26
CA PRO A 34 0.43 16.69 -6.92
C PRO A 34 0.88 16.28 -8.32
N ALA A 35 1.71 17.08 -9.00
CA ALA A 35 2.28 16.71 -10.30
C ALA A 35 3.35 15.60 -10.18
N LYS A 36 4.00 15.48 -9.01
CA LYS A 36 4.98 14.42 -8.73
C LYS A 36 4.32 13.15 -8.21
N LEU A 37 3.35 13.31 -7.31
CA LEU A 37 2.54 12.22 -6.77
C LEU A 37 1.14 12.72 -6.43
N LYS A 38 0.15 12.32 -7.22
CA LYS A 38 -1.24 12.65 -6.96
C LYS A 38 -1.82 11.72 -5.88
N ILE A 39 -2.44 12.31 -4.87
CA ILE A 39 -3.14 11.60 -3.80
C ILE A 39 -4.59 12.09 -3.79
N THR A 40 -5.54 11.17 -3.96
CA THR A 40 -6.97 11.47 -4.02
C THR A 40 -7.68 10.79 -2.86
N PRO A 41 -8.09 11.51 -1.80
CA PRO A 41 -8.79 10.92 -0.68
C PRO A 41 -10.24 10.58 -1.03
N ILE A 42 -10.73 9.44 -0.55
CA ILE A 42 -12.13 9.02 -0.61
C ILE A 42 -12.58 8.62 0.79
N HIS A 43 -13.64 9.26 1.28
CA HIS A 43 -14.26 8.95 2.57
C HIS A 43 -15.47 8.01 2.38
N GLU A 44 -15.21 6.76 2.05
CA GLU A 44 -16.25 5.76 1.77
C GLU A 44 -15.82 4.36 2.22
N ARG A 45 -16.74 3.41 2.04
CA ARG A 45 -16.45 1.96 2.10
C ARG A 45 -16.15 1.44 0.70
N LEU A 46 -15.39 0.34 0.62
CA LEU A 46 -15.05 -0.30 -0.68
C LEU A 46 -16.29 -0.70 -1.49
N ASN A 47 -17.37 -1.11 -0.82
CA ASN A 47 -18.63 -1.48 -1.47
C ASN A 47 -19.55 -0.28 -1.81
N SER A 48 -19.19 0.92 -1.38
CA SER A 48 -19.95 2.17 -1.56
C SER A 48 -19.15 3.23 -2.31
N LEU A 49 -18.10 2.83 -3.03
CA LEU A 49 -17.29 3.77 -3.83
C LEU A 49 -18.17 4.52 -4.84
N PRO A 50 -17.90 5.82 -5.09
CA PRO A 50 -18.63 6.60 -6.07
C PRO A 50 -18.63 5.93 -7.44
N GLU A 51 -19.75 6.08 -8.18
CA GLU A 51 -19.86 5.57 -9.54
C GLU A 51 -18.75 6.13 -10.44
N GLY A 52 -18.18 5.29 -11.31
CA GLY A 52 -17.04 5.67 -12.17
C GLY A 52 -15.68 5.68 -11.46
N THR A 53 -15.60 5.35 -10.17
CA THR A 53 -14.29 5.13 -9.51
C THR A 53 -13.59 3.95 -10.18
N THR A 54 -12.34 4.15 -10.60
CA THR A 54 -11.50 3.11 -11.21
C THR A 54 -10.14 3.05 -10.55
N PHE A 55 -9.55 1.86 -10.50
CA PHE A 55 -8.19 1.65 -10.04
C PHE A 55 -7.67 0.34 -10.61
N ASP A 56 -6.37 0.26 -10.88
CA ASP A 56 -5.76 -0.92 -11.50
C ASP A 56 -5.32 -1.93 -10.44
N LEU A 57 -4.99 -1.43 -9.24
CA LEU A 57 -4.46 -2.19 -8.13
C LEU A 57 -5.16 -1.82 -6.81
N ILE A 58 -5.48 -2.82 -5.99
CA ILE A 58 -5.93 -2.63 -4.61
C ILE A 58 -4.90 -3.15 -3.61
N VAL A 59 -4.67 -2.40 -2.53
CA VAL A 59 -3.76 -2.81 -1.45
C VAL A 59 -4.51 -3.64 -0.41
N SER A 60 -4.00 -4.84 -0.12
CA SER A 60 -4.46 -5.70 0.96
C SER A 60 -3.47 -5.64 2.14
N PRO A 61 -3.87 -5.09 3.30
CA PRO A 61 -3.07 -5.10 4.54
C PRO A 61 -3.12 -6.48 5.24
N ALA A 62 -2.86 -7.54 4.49
CA ALA A 62 -3.03 -8.93 4.94
C ALA A 62 -2.11 -9.34 6.10
N ASN A 63 -2.21 -10.62 6.47
CA ASN A 63 -1.17 -11.32 7.22
C ASN A 63 -0.13 -11.96 6.28
N SER A 64 0.98 -12.45 6.84
CA SER A 64 2.09 -13.07 6.11
C SER A 64 1.72 -14.28 5.24
N TYR A 65 0.52 -14.85 5.40
CA TYR A 65 0.04 -15.99 4.63
C TYR A 65 -1.00 -15.58 3.55
N ALA A 66 -1.15 -14.28 3.28
CA ALA A 66 -2.07 -13.70 2.29
C ALA A 66 -3.52 -14.18 2.40
N ARG A 67 -3.97 -14.46 3.63
CA ARG A 67 -5.36 -14.86 3.85
C ARG A 67 -6.25 -13.62 3.84
N LEU A 68 -7.19 -13.55 2.87
CA LEU A 68 -7.99 -12.37 2.61
C LEU A 68 -9.39 -12.45 3.26
N ASP A 69 -9.48 -12.55 4.58
CA ASP A 69 -10.77 -12.77 5.25
C ASP A 69 -11.05 -11.95 6.51
N GLY A 70 -10.15 -11.02 6.87
CA GLY A 70 -10.36 -10.10 7.98
C GLY A 70 -10.68 -8.68 7.51
N ALA A 71 -11.62 -8.01 8.17
CA ALA A 71 -11.89 -6.57 8.04
C ALA A 71 -11.88 -6.05 6.57
N PHE A 72 -10.86 -5.30 6.16
CA PHE A 72 -10.76 -4.79 4.79
C PHE A 72 -10.55 -5.90 3.76
N ASP A 73 -9.76 -6.92 4.10
CA ASP A 73 -9.54 -8.07 3.21
C ASP A 73 -10.83 -8.87 2.97
N HIS A 74 -11.73 -8.93 3.96
CA HIS A 74 -13.08 -9.47 3.75
C HIS A 74 -13.83 -8.67 2.68
N ALA A 75 -13.76 -7.33 2.73
CA ALA A 75 -14.38 -6.48 1.72
C ALA A 75 -13.77 -6.70 0.33
N ILE A 76 -12.44 -6.93 0.24
CA ILE A 76 -11.77 -7.28 -1.02
C ILE A 76 -12.33 -8.60 -1.56
N SER A 77 -12.34 -9.65 -0.75
CA SER A 77 -12.86 -10.97 -1.16
C SER A 77 -14.33 -10.91 -1.58
N MET A 78 -15.18 -10.19 -0.84
CA MET A 78 -16.59 -10.00 -1.22
C MET A 78 -16.78 -9.19 -2.52
N THR A 79 -15.80 -8.35 -2.86
CA THR A 79 -15.85 -7.49 -4.04
C THR A 79 -15.37 -8.19 -5.30
N PHE A 80 -14.31 -9.01 -5.18
CA PHE A 80 -13.59 -9.55 -6.34
C PHE A 80 -13.67 -11.07 -6.48
N SER A 81 -13.96 -11.82 -5.41
CA SER A 81 -14.15 -13.26 -5.53
C SER A 81 -15.56 -13.61 -6.03
N PRO A 82 -15.74 -14.72 -6.76
CA PRO A 82 -17.06 -15.21 -7.11
C PRO A 82 -17.88 -15.52 -5.86
N ARG A 83 -19.20 -15.29 -5.90
CA ARG A 83 -20.09 -15.52 -4.73
C ARG A 83 -20.04 -16.95 -4.20
N GLN A 84 -19.91 -17.92 -5.09
CA GLN A 84 -19.80 -19.34 -4.78
C GLN A 84 -18.40 -19.77 -4.31
N ASP A 85 -17.41 -18.87 -4.38
CA ASP A 85 -16.01 -19.17 -4.08
C ASP A 85 -15.30 -17.97 -3.47
N TYR A 86 -15.70 -17.63 -2.24
CA TYR A 86 -15.16 -16.52 -1.45
C TYR A 86 -13.61 -16.51 -1.38
N HIS A 87 -12.98 -17.69 -1.38
CA HIS A 87 -11.53 -17.85 -1.24
C HIS A 87 -10.76 -17.87 -2.57
N ALA A 88 -11.40 -17.63 -3.72
CA ALA A 88 -10.75 -17.63 -5.03
C ALA A 88 -9.50 -16.74 -5.06
N LEU A 89 -9.65 -15.46 -4.64
CA LEU A 89 -8.53 -14.52 -4.62
C LEU A 89 -7.47 -14.87 -3.56
N THR A 90 -7.87 -15.46 -2.43
CA THR A 90 -6.92 -15.95 -1.42
C THR A 90 -6.02 -17.04 -2.00
N ARG A 91 -6.58 -18.00 -2.75
CA ARG A 91 -5.78 -19.08 -3.36
C ARG A 91 -4.85 -18.57 -4.45
N ALA A 92 -5.31 -17.59 -5.25
CA ALA A 92 -4.45 -16.92 -6.24
C ALA A 92 -3.26 -16.23 -5.55
N ALA A 93 -3.52 -15.46 -4.48
CA ALA A 93 -2.47 -14.79 -3.71
C ALA A 93 -1.50 -15.79 -3.07
N GLN A 94 -2.00 -16.86 -2.45
CA GLN A 94 -1.18 -17.89 -1.82
C GLN A 94 -0.33 -18.67 -2.82
N THR A 95 -0.79 -18.87 -4.05
CA THR A 95 0.00 -19.49 -5.12
C THR A 95 1.23 -18.64 -5.45
N VAL A 96 1.04 -17.34 -5.69
CA VAL A 96 2.15 -16.41 -5.94
C VAL A 96 3.08 -16.30 -4.72
N LEU A 97 2.54 -16.29 -3.50
CA LEU A 97 3.33 -16.30 -2.29
C LEU A 97 4.17 -17.58 -2.15
N TYR A 98 3.64 -18.73 -2.55
CA TYR A 98 4.41 -19.97 -2.56
C TYR A 98 5.56 -19.92 -3.56
N GLU A 99 5.32 -19.41 -4.76
CA GLU A 99 6.35 -19.30 -5.79
C GLU A 99 7.47 -18.34 -5.38
N LYS A 100 7.10 -17.16 -4.86
CA LYS A 100 8.06 -16.09 -4.54
C LYS A 100 8.72 -16.24 -3.17
N TRP A 101 7.96 -16.71 -2.17
CA TRP A 101 8.37 -16.69 -0.76
C TRP A 101 8.22 -18.04 -0.05
N ARG A 102 7.88 -19.11 -0.78
CA ARG A 102 7.60 -20.43 -0.18
C ARG A 102 6.48 -20.38 0.88
N GLY A 103 5.53 -19.47 0.70
CA GLY A 103 4.27 -19.41 1.45
C GLY A 103 4.25 -18.44 2.63
N PHE A 104 5.36 -17.73 2.89
CA PHE A 104 5.47 -16.75 3.98
C PHE A 104 6.05 -15.43 3.47
N ALA A 105 5.22 -14.39 3.37
CA ALA A 105 5.70 -13.04 3.07
C ALA A 105 6.02 -12.30 4.38
N PRO A 106 7.28 -11.88 4.64
CA PRO A 106 7.63 -11.16 5.85
C PRO A 106 6.82 -9.85 6.00
N PRO A 107 6.39 -9.47 7.21
CA PRO A 107 5.79 -8.16 7.43
C PRO A 107 6.67 -7.02 6.88
N GLY A 108 6.05 -5.95 6.38
CA GLY A 108 6.77 -4.84 5.74
C GLY A 108 7.10 -5.07 4.26
N SER A 109 6.93 -6.29 3.73
CA SER A 109 7.12 -6.58 2.30
C SER A 109 5.90 -6.22 1.45
N CYS A 110 6.04 -6.35 0.13
CA CYS A 110 4.92 -6.28 -0.82
C CYS A 110 5.05 -7.35 -1.91
N THR A 111 3.94 -7.99 -2.25
CA THR A 111 3.84 -8.93 -3.37
C THR A 111 2.69 -8.53 -4.28
N LEU A 112 3.00 -8.24 -5.55
CA LEU A 112 1.98 -8.03 -6.57
C LEU A 112 1.44 -9.38 -7.02
N VAL A 113 0.11 -9.49 -7.03
CA VAL A 113 -0.62 -10.66 -7.49
C VAL A 113 -1.58 -10.18 -8.57
N GLU A 114 -1.39 -10.67 -9.79
CA GLU A 114 -2.35 -10.45 -10.86
C GLU A 114 -3.61 -11.26 -10.56
N PHE A 115 -4.76 -10.69 -10.83
CA PHE A 115 -6.02 -11.41 -10.75
C PHE A 115 -6.02 -12.55 -11.77
N PRO A 116 -6.56 -13.73 -11.42
CA PRO A 116 -6.95 -14.72 -12.41
C PRO A 116 -7.85 -14.10 -13.48
N ASP A 117 -7.78 -14.59 -14.73
CA ASP A 117 -8.46 -13.98 -15.87
C ASP A 117 -9.97 -13.82 -15.69
N ASP A 118 -10.61 -14.75 -14.98
CA ASP A 118 -12.03 -14.72 -14.63
C ASP A 118 -12.39 -13.64 -13.61
N LEU A 119 -11.44 -13.14 -12.82
CA LEU A 119 -11.65 -12.08 -11.82
C LEU A 119 -11.31 -10.68 -12.34
N LYS A 120 -10.60 -10.57 -13.47
CA LYS A 120 -10.24 -9.29 -14.10
C LYS A 120 -11.45 -8.51 -14.62
N GLN A 121 -12.55 -9.20 -14.93
CA GLN A 121 -13.80 -8.57 -15.36
C GLN A 121 -14.59 -8.05 -14.15
N ASN A 122 -14.22 -6.86 -13.66
CA ASN A 122 -14.93 -6.17 -12.58
C ASN A 122 -15.18 -4.70 -12.91
N LYS A 123 -16.18 -4.11 -12.25
CA LYS A 123 -16.64 -2.73 -12.52
C LYS A 123 -15.59 -1.63 -12.27
N TYR A 124 -14.51 -1.94 -11.55
CA TYR A 124 -13.45 -0.98 -11.21
C TYR A 124 -12.30 -0.99 -12.23
N GLY A 125 -12.24 -1.99 -13.11
CA GLY A 125 -11.08 -2.23 -13.97
C GLY A 125 -9.85 -2.75 -13.22
N CYS A 126 -10.03 -3.26 -11.99
CA CYS A 126 -8.93 -3.69 -11.13
C CYS A 126 -8.39 -5.04 -11.58
N GLY A 127 -7.10 -5.11 -11.89
CA GLY A 127 -6.43 -6.34 -12.34
C GLY A 127 -5.45 -6.92 -11.32
N TRP A 128 -5.20 -6.22 -10.22
CA TRP A 128 -4.11 -6.55 -9.30
C TRP A 128 -4.51 -6.38 -7.84
N VAL A 129 -3.95 -7.23 -6.97
CA VAL A 129 -3.87 -6.98 -5.52
C VAL A 129 -2.42 -6.94 -5.09
N ALA A 130 -2.05 -5.91 -4.32
CA ALA A 130 -0.78 -5.88 -3.61
C ALA A 130 -0.98 -6.46 -2.21
N ILE A 131 -0.36 -7.60 -1.94
CA ILE A 131 -0.31 -8.19 -0.60
C ILE A 131 0.80 -7.48 0.18
N CYS A 132 0.40 -6.63 1.13
CA CYS A 132 1.29 -5.90 2.03
C CYS A 132 1.09 -6.44 3.46
N PRO A 133 1.77 -7.55 3.83
CA PRO A 133 1.60 -8.14 5.14
C PRO A 133 1.99 -7.15 6.24
N THR A 134 1.06 -6.84 7.14
CA THR A 134 1.35 -5.96 8.29
C THR A 134 1.60 -6.73 9.58
N MET A 135 1.43 -8.06 9.53
CA MET A 135 1.52 -8.95 10.68
C MET A 135 1.72 -10.38 10.20
N ARG A 136 2.31 -11.25 11.03
CA ARG A 136 2.39 -12.69 10.73
C ARG A 136 1.02 -13.35 10.74
N GLU A 137 0.29 -13.08 11.79
CA GLU A 137 -1.09 -13.53 12.05
C GLU A 137 -1.83 -12.36 12.70
N PRO A 138 -3.17 -12.33 12.68
CA PRO A 138 -3.95 -11.28 13.32
C PRO A 138 -3.54 -11.02 14.78
N GLY A 139 -2.94 -9.86 15.06
CA GLY A 139 -2.50 -9.48 16.41
C GLY A 139 -1.99 -8.05 16.52
N ASP A 140 -1.65 -7.64 17.74
CA ASP A 140 -1.02 -6.33 18.02
C ASP A 140 0.40 -6.29 17.44
N VAL A 141 0.67 -5.31 16.58
CA VAL A 141 1.97 -5.14 15.92
C VAL A 141 2.68 -3.86 16.31
N ARG A 142 2.31 -3.19 17.40
CA ARG A 142 3.01 -1.97 17.85
C ARG A 142 4.49 -2.20 18.19
N TRP A 143 4.88 -3.46 18.42
CA TRP A 143 6.27 -3.87 18.59
C TRP A 143 7.09 -3.66 17.30
N ASP A 144 6.44 -3.84 16.15
CA ASP A 144 7.00 -3.51 14.84
C ASP A 144 6.75 -2.02 14.60
N LYS A 145 7.80 -1.25 14.85
CA LYS A 145 7.70 0.20 14.91
C LYS A 145 7.61 0.83 13.54
N GLU A 146 7.90 0.10 12.46
CA GLU A 146 8.11 0.65 11.12
C GLU A 146 7.32 -0.08 10.02
N VAL A 147 6.53 -1.10 10.35
CA VAL A 147 5.77 -1.91 9.38
C VAL A 147 4.93 -1.10 8.38
N VAL A 148 4.38 0.05 8.77
CA VAL A 148 3.62 0.90 7.84
C VAL A 148 4.56 1.54 6.81
N TYR A 149 5.66 2.13 7.28
CA TYR A 149 6.67 2.71 6.40
C TYR A 149 7.21 1.66 5.42
N GLU A 150 7.59 0.49 5.93
CA GLU A 150 8.16 -0.60 5.14
C GLU A 150 7.17 -1.12 4.09
N CYS A 151 5.91 -1.36 4.47
CA CYS A 151 4.87 -1.80 3.53
C CYS A 151 4.65 -0.79 2.40
N VAL A 152 4.55 0.51 2.71
CA VAL A 152 4.34 1.56 1.70
C VAL A 152 5.56 1.69 0.79
N TRP A 153 6.77 1.66 1.35
CA TRP A 153 8.01 1.69 0.57
C TRP A 153 8.13 0.47 -0.36
N SER A 154 7.85 -0.72 0.17
CA SER A 154 7.85 -1.97 -0.58
C SER A 154 6.80 -1.97 -1.69
N LEU A 155 5.59 -1.46 -1.42
CA LEU A 155 4.52 -1.29 -2.40
C LEU A 155 4.99 -0.43 -3.58
N LEU A 156 5.51 0.76 -3.29
CA LEU A 156 6.00 1.67 -4.32
C LEU A 156 7.16 1.06 -5.11
N SER A 157 8.08 0.37 -4.44
CA SER A 157 9.20 -0.32 -5.08
C SER A 157 8.74 -1.40 -6.07
N GLN A 158 7.75 -2.22 -5.68
CA GLN A 158 7.21 -3.25 -6.56
C GLN A 158 6.46 -2.64 -7.76
N VAL A 159 5.62 -1.62 -7.51
CA VAL A 159 4.81 -1.01 -8.58
C VAL A 159 5.65 -0.18 -9.53
N GLU A 160 6.59 0.63 -9.04
CA GLU A 160 7.50 1.39 -9.90
C GLU A 160 8.37 0.44 -10.74
N GLY A 161 8.88 -0.63 -10.14
CA GLY A 161 9.64 -1.66 -10.84
C GLY A 161 8.84 -2.36 -11.94
N HIS A 162 7.59 -2.75 -11.64
CA HIS A 162 6.64 -3.30 -12.62
C HIS A 162 6.39 -2.29 -13.76
N ASN A 163 6.07 -1.05 -13.41
CA ASN A 163 5.76 0.01 -14.36
C ASN A 163 6.95 0.39 -15.26
N ARG A 164 8.18 0.25 -14.76
CA ARG A 164 9.39 0.44 -15.57
C ARG A 164 9.60 -0.70 -16.58
N ALA A 165 9.24 -1.94 -16.20
CA ALA A 165 9.33 -3.10 -17.07
C ALA A 165 8.19 -3.18 -18.09
N ALA A 166 6.99 -2.73 -17.71
CA ALA A 166 5.84 -2.62 -18.58
C ALA A 166 6.06 -1.50 -19.61
N GLN A 167 6.36 -1.85 -20.87
CA GLN A 167 6.54 -0.91 -21.98
C GLN A 167 5.22 -0.25 -22.43
N GLY A 168 4.45 0.31 -21.49
CA GLY A 168 3.17 0.99 -21.71
C GLY A 168 1.92 0.10 -21.59
N VAL A 169 2.01 -1.19 -21.92
CA VAL A 169 0.90 -2.16 -21.75
C VAL A 169 0.97 -2.79 -20.36
N GLY A 170 -0.16 -2.80 -19.63
CA GLY A 170 -0.25 -3.41 -18.30
C GLY A 170 0.36 -2.58 -17.17
N LYS A 171 0.58 -1.28 -17.40
CA LYS A 171 1.05 -0.34 -16.38
C LYS A 171 -0.04 -0.11 -15.32
N ILE A 172 0.35 -0.10 -14.05
CA ILE A 172 -0.51 0.27 -12.92
C ILE A 172 -0.49 1.79 -12.82
N GLY A 173 -1.60 2.46 -13.13
CA GLY A 173 -1.74 3.91 -13.09
C GLY A 173 -2.42 4.45 -11.82
N ARG A 174 -3.27 3.64 -11.18
CA ARG A 174 -4.00 4.03 -9.95
C ARG A 174 -4.02 2.90 -8.92
N ILE A 175 -3.62 3.21 -7.69
CA ILE A 175 -3.63 2.31 -6.54
C ILE A 175 -4.74 2.73 -5.58
N LEU A 176 -5.65 1.84 -5.21
CA LEU A 176 -6.55 2.01 -4.08
C LEU A 176 -5.86 1.51 -2.80
N MET A 177 -5.57 2.41 -1.87
CA MET A 177 -4.89 2.10 -0.60
C MET A 177 -5.78 2.45 0.59
N THR A 178 -5.72 1.63 1.64
CA THR A 178 -6.44 1.82 2.92
C THR A 178 -5.43 2.04 4.06
N PRO A 179 -5.84 2.56 5.23
CA PRO A 179 -4.97 2.58 6.40
C PRO A 179 -4.41 1.20 6.78
N LEU A 180 -3.08 1.11 6.92
CA LEU A 180 -2.36 -0.13 7.20
C LEU A 180 -2.14 -0.32 8.70
N ALA A 181 -2.33 -1.53 9.21
CA ALA A 181 -2.09 -1.93 10.61
C ALA A 181 -2.90 -1.20 11.71
N VAL A 182 -3.83 -0.31 11.37
CA VAL A 182 -4.59 0.49 12.36
C VAL A 182 -5.75 -0.25 13.02
N GLY A 183 -6.21 -1.36 12.44
CA GLY A 183 -7.31 -2.17 12.96
C GLY A 183 -6.86 -3.15 14.04
N VAL A 184 -6.74 -4.44 13.67
CA VAL A 184 -6.23 -5.48 14.57
C VAL A 184 -4.80 -5.18 15.02
N GLY A 185 -3.98 -4.58 14.15
CA GLY A 185 -2.58 -4.25 14.41
C GLY A 185 -2.31 -3.18 15.47
N LYS A 186 -3.34 -2.42 15.89
CA LYS A 186 -3.27 -1.38 16.93
C LYS A 186 -2.29 -0.23 16.66
N VAL A 187 -1.79 -0.05 15.45
CA VAL A 187 -1.02 1.15 15.07
C VAL A 187 -1.93 2.38 15.18
N SER A 188 -1.46 3.45 15.82
CA SER A 188 -2.24 4.68 15.94
C SER A 188 -2.45 5.34 14.58
N LYS A 189 -3.53 6.11 14.43
CA LYS A 189 -3.80 6.87 13.20
C LYS A 189 -2.69 7.87 12.92
N GLU A 190 -2.09 8.46 13.96
CA GLU A 190 -0.98 9.40 13.85
C GLU A 190 0.28 8.70 13.32
N ARG A 191 0.66 7.56 13.90
CA ARG A 191 1.83 6.79 13.44
C ARG A 191 1.64 6.33 12.00
N TRP A 192 0.48 5.76 11.68
CA TRP A 192 0.16 5.32 10.33
C TRP A 192 0.26 6.48 9.32
N ALA A 193 -0.37 7.62 9.62
CA ALA A 193 -0.42 8.76 8.73
C ALA A 193 0.99 9.32 8.47
N VAL A 194 1.77 9.57 9.52
CA VAL A 194 3.13 10.11 9.38
C VAL A 194 4.05 9.14 8.65
N GLN A 195 4.02 7.85 8.97
CA GLN A 195 4.85 6.86 8.26
C GLN A 195 4.45 6.69 6.80
N THR A 196 3.16 6.72 6.48
CA THR A 196 2.69 6.68 5.09
C THR A 196 3.22 7.88 4.32
N VAL A 197 3.06 9.10 4.84
CA VAL A 197 3.54 10.32 4.19
C VAL A 197 5.06 10.33 4.06
N LEU A 198 5.80 9.90 5.09
CA LEU A 198 7.26 9.77 5.02
C LEU A 198 7.70 8.84 3.89
N ALA A 199 7.11 7.65 3.80
CA ALA A 199 7.42 6.68 2.77
C ALA A 199 7.13 7.23 1.36
N LEU A 200 5.96 7.86 1.16
CA LEU A 200 5.61 8.49 -0.12
C LEU A 200 6.61 9.60 -0.52
N ARG A 201 6.90 10.51 0.41
CA ARG A 201 7.81 11.65 0.20
C ARG A 201 9.23 11.19 -0.11
N GLN A 202 9.77 10.29 0.72
CA GLN A 202 11.14 9.79 0.55
C GLN A 202 11.27 8.94 -0.72
N PHE A 203 10.23 8.21 -1.12
CA PHE A 203 10.26 7.46 -2.37
C PHE A 203 10.22 8.37 -3.60
N VAL A 204 9.44 9.45 -3.58
CA VAL A 204 9.51 10.49 -4.62
C VAL A 204 10.92 11.10 -4.69
N ASP A 205 11.52 11.45 -3.55
CA ASP A 205 12.91 11.95 -3.51
C ASP A 205 13.90 10.91 -4.10
N ALA A 206 13.66 9.61 -3.86
CA ALA A 206 14.47 8.53 -4.41
C ALA A 206 14.43 8.46 -5.94
N VAL A 207 13.26 8.63 -6.53
CA VAL A 207 13.08 8.64 -7.99
C VAL A 207 13.61 9.93 -8.61
N GLU A 208 13.52 11.06 -7.92
CA GLU A 208 14.01 12.36 -8.41
C GLU A 208 15.53 12.53 -8.26
N ARG A 209 16.14 11.89 -7.26
CA ARG A 209 17.56 12.04 -6.94
C ARG A 209 18.29 10.70 -6.96
N PRO A 210 18.33 9.98 -8.09
CA PRO A 210 18.92 8.64 -8.16
C PRO A 210 20.41 8.64 -7.77
N ALA A 211 21.16 9.70 -8.09
CA ALA A 211 22.58 9.81 -7.70
C ALA A 211 22.80 9.84 -6.18
N ARG A 212 21.85 10.39 -5.41
CA ARG A 212 21.86 10.37 -3.94
C ARG A 212 21.53 8.97 -3.43
N TRP A 213 20.39 8.44 -3.85
CA TRP A 213 19.84 7.20 -3.29
C TRP A 213 20.57 5.93 -3.71
N SER A 214 21.29 5.97 -4.83
CA SER A 214 22.20 4.88 -5.24
C SER A 214 23.55 4.91 -4.55
N ASN A 215 23.85 5.93 -3.72
CA ASN A 215 25.16 6.10 -3.09
C ASN A 215 25.07 6.89 -1.77
N LEU A 216 24.18 6.50 -0.86
CA LEU A 216 23.98 7.19 0.41
C LEU A 216 25.18 7.02 1.35
N GLY A 217 25.64 8.12 1.94
CA GLY A 217 26.58 8.08 3.05
C GLY A 217 25.88 7.97 4.41
N TRP A 218 26.63 7.64 5.46
CA TRP A 218 26.08 7.50 6.82
C TRP A 218 25.29 8.72 7.30
N LYS A 219 25.73 9.95 6.96
CA LYS A 219 25.01 11.18 7.34
C LYS A 219 23.62 11.27 6.70
N ASP A 220 23.48 10.84 5.45
CA ASP A 220 22.18 10.83 4.77
C ASP A 220 21.27 9.76 5.38
N ILE A 221 21.82 8.56 5.63
CA ILE A 221 21.09 7.44 6.26
C ILE A 221 20.60 7.85 7.65
N GLU A 222 21.46 8.42 8.50
CA GLU A 222 21.11 8.88 9.84
C GLU A 222 20.05 9.99 9.84
N LYS A 223 20.03 10.83 8.80
CA LYS A 223 19.03 11.88 8.65
C LYS A 223 17.68 11.27 8.32
N ASP A 224 17.60 10.43 7.29
CA ASP A 224 16.35 9.82 6.82
C ASP A 224 15.79 8.85 7.87
N SER A 225 16.64 8.03 8.48
CA SER A 225 16.27 7.11 9.56
C SER A 225 15.73 7.84 10.78
N ARG A 226 16.31 8.99 11.17
CA ARG A 226 15.81 9.77 12.32
C ARG A 226 14.37 10.24 12.15
N GLU A 227 13.92 10.49 10.93
CA GLU A 227 12.54 10.89 10.69
C GLU A 227 11.56 9.76 11.01
N ILE A 228 11.93 8.52 10.66
CA ILE A 228 11.13 7.32 10.97
C ILE A 228 11.18 7.01 12.47
N VAL A 229 12.37 7.08 13.10
CA VAL A 229 12.54 6.83 14.54
C VAL A 229 11.66 7.76 15.39
N ARG A 230 11.45 9.01 14.96
CA ARG A 230 10.58 9.96 15.66
C ARG A 230 9.11 9.54 15.69
N THR A 231 8.66 8.70 14.77
CA THR A 231 7.27 8.24 14.73
C THR A 231 7.01 7.09 15.71
N TRP A 232 8.04 6.46 16.28
CA TRP A 232 7.89 5.29 17.15
C TRP A 232 7.10 5.57 18.43
N ALA A 233 7.05 6.83 18.86
CA ALA A 233 6.32 7.28 20.04
C ALA A 233 4.87 7.72 19.75
N LEU A 234 4.48 7.78 18.46
CA LEU A 234 3.12 8.11 18.04
C LEU A 234 2.16 6.93 18.21
#